data_AF-A0A819LGN6-F1
#
_entry.id   AF-A0A819LGN6-F1
#
_cell.length_a   1.000
_cell.length_b   1.000
_cell.length_c   1.000
_cell.angle_alpha   90.00
_cell.angle_beta   90.00
_cell.angle_gamma   90.00
#
_symmetry.space_group_name_H-M   'P 1'
#
loop_
_entity.id
_entity.type
_entity.pdbx_description
1 polymer ?
#
loop_
_entity_poly.entity_id
_entity_poly.type
_entity_poly.pdbx_seq_one_letter_code
_entity_poly.pdbx_strand_id
1 'polypeptide(L)' 'GKKERQDVYQAPYIWVQFNEVKPNVLINVMCRIFGGNINFDRKSSRALTRFQIYIKDIPKNISSSKIGEI' A
#
# COMPACT_ATOMS: atom_id res chain seq x y z
N GLY A 1 13.05 39.99 -15.84
CA GLY A 1 12.31 39.09 -14.93
C GLY A 1 12.53 37.66 -15.39
N LYS A 2 13.12 36.81 -14.54
CA LYS A 2 13.23 35.36 -14.81
C LYS A 2 11.88 34.72 -14.49
N LYS A 3 11.24 34.10 -15.47
CA LYS A 3 10.04 33.25 -15.25
C LYS A 3 10.48 32.02 -14.46
N GLU A 4 9.98 31.86 -13.24
CA GLU A 4 10.06 30.59 -12.50
C GLU A 4 9.27 29.53 -13.30
N ARG A 5 9.96 28.50 -13.80
CA ARG A 5 9.30 27.33 -14.38
C ARG A 5 8.77 26.48 -13.24
N GLN A 6 7.45 26.42 -13.09
CA GLN A 6 6.73 25.56 -12.16
C GLN A 6 6.51 24.13 -12.70
N ASP A 7 7.35 23.66 -13.62
CA ASP A 7 7.25 22.29 -14.12
C ASP A 7 7.90 21.33 -13.10
N VAL A 8 7.20 21.11 -12.00
CA VAL A 8 7.61 20.17 -10.95
C VAL A 8 7.37 18.76 -11.49
N TYR A 9 8.47 18.02 -11.69
CA TYR A 9 8.41 16.62 -12.10
C TYR A 9 7.51 15.81 -11.17
N GLN A 10 6.56 15.07 -11.74
CA GLN A 10 5.74 14.10 -11.03
C GLN A 10 6.15 12.70 -11.45
N ALA A 11 6.53 11.87 -10.47
CA ALA A 11 6.83 10.48 -10.73
C ALA A 11 5.55 9.71 -11.07
N PRO A 12 5.63 8.67 -11.93
CA PRO A 12 4.50 7.79 -12.18
C PRO A 12 4.13 6.98 -10.93
N TYR A 13 2.83 6.75 -10.74
CA TYR A 13 2.30 5.94 -9.65
C TYR A 13 1.68 4.64 -10.17
N ILE A 14 1.74 3.61 -9.34
CA ILE A 14 1.14 2.30 -9.61
C ILE A 14 0.32 1.91 -8.38
N TRP A 15 -0.87 1.36 -8.59
CA TRP A 15 -1.75 0.89 -7.53
C TRP A 15 -2.08 -0.60 -7.73
N VAL A 16 -2.34 -1.30 -6.63
CA VAL A 16 -2.71 -2.72 -6.62
C VAL A 16 -3.90 -2.90 -5.67
N GLN A 17 -4.94 -3.58 -6.14
CA GLN A 17 -6.11 -3.93 -5.34
C GLN A 17 -6.10 -5.42 -4.99
N PHE A 18 -6.38 -5.73 -3.74
CA PHE A 18 -6.56 -7.10 -3.27
C PHE A 18 -8.06 -7.39 -3.12
N ASN A 19 -8.64 -8.15 -4.04
CA ASN A 19 -10.10 -8.38 -4.09
C ASN A 19 -10.59 -9.40 -3.04
N GLU A 20 -9.81 -10.46 -2.80
CA GLU A 20 -10.20 -11.59 -1.97
C GLU A 20 -9.17 -11.85 -0.86
N VAL A 21 -9.02 -10.86 0.03
CA VAL A 21 -8.13 -11.01 1.19
C VAL A 21 -8.78 -11.91 2.22
N LYS A 22 -8.12 -13.03 2.55
CA LYS A 22 -8.56 -13.89 3.65
C LYS A 22 -8.48 -13.15 4.99
N PRO A 23 -9.60 -12.98 5.72
CA PRO A 23 -9.59 -12.26 6.98
C PRO A 23 -8.91 -13.07 8.10
N ASN A 24 -8.48 -12.36 9.14
CA ASN A 24 -7.76 -12.88 10.31
C ASN A 24 -6.47 -13.64 9.96
N VAL A 25 -5.89 -13.35 8.80
CA VAL A 25 -4.61 -13.90 8.34
C VAL A 25 -3.65 -12.75 8.06
N LEU A 26 -2.43 -12.86 8.57
CA LEU A 26 -1.34 -11.94 8.26
C LEU A 26 -0.72 -12.31 6.92
N ILE A 27 -0.86 -11.45 5.93
CA ILE A 27 -0.33 -11.65 4.58
C ILE A 27 0.93 -10.78 4.41
N ASN A 28 2.05 -11.42 4.08
CA ASN A 28 3.29 -10.73 3.73
C ASN A 28 3.33 -10.49 2.21
N VAL A 29 3.29 -9.23 1.80
CA VAL A 29 3.32 -8.84 0.38
C VAL A 29 4.72 -8.35 0.00
N MET A 30 5.20 -8.81 -1.16
CA MET A 30 6.45 -8.36 -1.76
C MET A 30 6.19 -7.91 -3.21
N CYS A 31 6.37 -6.62 -3.47
CA CYS A 31 6.27 -6.04 -4.80
C CYS A 31 7.67 -5.85 -5.38
N ARG A 32 7.96 -6.49 -6.52
CA ARG A 32 9.23 -6.37 -7.24
C ARG A 32 8.97 -5.74 -8.61
N ILE A 33 9.80 -4.78 -8.99
CA ILE A 33 9.79 -4.22 -10.35
C ILE A 33 10.81 -4.95 -11.22
N PHE A 34 10.48 -5.14 -12.50
CA PHE A 34 11.32 -5.79 -13.49
C PHE A 34 11.61 -4.81 -14.63
N GLY A 35 12.87 -4.75 -15.07
CA GLY A 35 13.31 -3.91 -16.18
C GLY A 35 14.79 -4.14 -16.47
N GLY A 36 15.21 -4.02 -17.73
CA GLY A 36 16.59 -4.30 -18.15
C GLY A 36 17.63 -3.39 -17.50
N ASN A 37 17.21 -2.21 -17.05
CA ASN A 37 18.04 -1.20 -16.36
C ASN A 37 17.86 -1.20 -14.83
N ILE A 38 17.14 -2.18 -14.26
CA ILE A 38 16.84 -2.21 -12.83
C ILE A 38 17.59 -3.36 -12.16
N ASN A 39 18.54 -2.99 -11.29
CA ASN A 39 19.23 -3.96 -10.45
C ASN A 39 18.40 -4.28 -9.21
N PHE A 40 18.15 -5.58 -9.01
CA PHE A 40 17.50 -6.11 -7.82
C PHE A 40 18.54 -6.42 -6.74
N ASP A 41 18.35 -5.87 -5.54
CA ASP A 41 19.09 -6.27 -4.35
C ASP A 41 18.14 -6.52 -3.18
N ARG A 42 18.13 -7.77 -2.70
CA ARG A 42 17.30 -8.21 -1.59
C ARG A 42 17.72 -7.58 -0.26
N LYS A 43 19.02 -7.31 -0.06
CA LYS A 43 19.58 -6.81 1.21
C LYS A 43 19.31 -5.31 1.36
N SER A 44 19.57 -4.53 0.32
CA SER A 44 19.27 -3.09 0.33
C SER A 44 17.80 -2.75 0.03
N SER A 45 16.96 -3.76 -0.24
CA SER A 45 15.57 -3.57 -0.70
C SER A 45 15.45 -2.69 -1.95
N ARG A 46 16.44 -2.74 -2.85
CA ARG A 46 16.37 -2.02 -4.13
C ARG A 46 15.42 -2.75 -5.07
N ALA A 47 14.64 -1.97 -5.82
CA ALA A 47 13.63 -2.49 -6.75
C ALA A 47 12.56 -3.37 -6.08
N LEU A 48 12.32 -3.14 -4.78
CA LEU A 48 11.51 -4.01 -3.94
C LEU A 48 10.78 -3.20 -2.86
N THR A 49 9.50 -3.46 -2.69
CA THR A 49 8.69 -2.95 -1.58
C THR A 49 8.08 -4.13 -0.83
N ARG A 50 8.08 -4.08 0.51
CA ARG A 50 7.47 -5.09 1.37
C ARG A 50 6.51 -4.43 2.33
N PHE A 51 5.35 -5.04 2.53
CA PHE A 51 4.37 -4.59 3.51
C PHE A 51 3.51 -5.77 3.96
N GLN A 52 2.78 -5.58 5.06
CA GLN A 52 1.91 -6.59 5.64
C GLN A 52 0.47 -6.12 5.55
N ILE A 53 -0.42 -7.04 5.20
CA ILE A 53 -1.86 -6.82 5.19
C ILE A 53 -2.45 -7.74 6.26
N TYR A 54 -3.24 -7.16 7.15
CA TYR A 54 -4.08 -7.89 8.09
C TYR A 54 -5.46 -7.25 8.12
N ILE A 55 -6.48 -8.02 7.75
CA ILE A 55 -7.87 -7.58 7.81
C ILE A 55 -8.55 -8.38 8.90
N LYS A 56 -9.05 -7.68 9.93
CA LYS A 56 -9.82 -8.30 11.01
C LYS A 56 -11.24 -8.56 10.52
N ASP A 57 -11.76 -9.77 10.75
CA ASP A 57 -13.18 -10.03 10.59
C ASP A 57 -13.93 -9.41 11.77
N ILE A 58 -14.62 -8.30 11.52
CA ILE A 58 -15.46 -7.66 12.54
C ILE A 58 -16.91 -8.04 12.22
N PRO A 59 -17.55 -8.87 13.05
CA PRO A 59 -18.95 -9.20 12.84
C PRO A 59 -19.78 -7.92 12.88
N LYS A 60 -20.59 -7.69 11.85
CA LYS A 60 -21.40 -6.47 11.65
C LYS A 60 -22.47 -6.23 12.73
N ASN A 61 -22.61 -7.10 13.72
CA ASN A 61 -23.68 -7.07 14.72
C ASN A 61 -23.43 -6.13 15.92
N ILE A 62 -22.40 -5.27 15.91
CA ILE A 62 -22.08 -4.38 17.06
C ILE A 62 -21.87 -2.91 16.63
N SER A 63 -22.55 -2.42 15.58
CA SER A 63 -22.37 -1.02 15.12
C SER A 63 -23.62 -0.14 15.15
N SER A 64 -24.64 -0.45 15.97
CA SER A 64 -25.84 0.41 16.04
C SER A 64 -26.44 0.65 17.43
N SER A 65 -25.82 0.25 18.54
CA SER A 65 -26.49 0.34 19.85
C SER A 65 -25.72 0.91 21.04
N LYS A 66 -24.52 1.51 20.89
CA LYS A 66 -23.86 2.22 22.01
C LYS A 66 -23.01 3.41 21.57
N ILE A 67 -23.67 4.48 21.10
CA ILE A 67 -23.13 5.85 21.20
C ILE A 67 -24.30 6.72 21.67
N GLY A 68 -24.49 6.77 22.98
CA GLY A 68 -25.58 7.50 23.62
C GLY A 68 -25.73 7.00 25.04
N GLU A 69 -24.98 7.62 25.95
CA GLU A 69 -25.13 7.69 27.42
C GLU A 69 -23.75 7.81 28.05
N ILE A 70 -23.27 9.06 28.19
CA ILE A 70 -22.88 9.68 29.48
C ILE A 70 -23.23 11.16 29.37
#